data_AF-A0A536P6L3-F1
#
_entry.id   AF-A0A536P6L3-F1
#
_cell.length_a   1.000
_cell.length_b   1.000
_cell.length_c   1.000
_cell.angle_alpha   90.00
_cell.angle_beta   90.00
_cell.angle_gamma   90.00
#
_symmetry.space_group_name_H-M   'P 1'
#
loop_
_entity.id
_entity.type
_entity.pdbx_description
1 polymer ?
#
loop_
_entity_poly.entity_id
_entity_poly.type
_entity_poly.pdbx_seq_one_letter_code
_entity_poly.pdbx_strand_id
1 'polypeptide(L)' 'MTRSSVCVVGLGYVGLPTASMLATRGFDVYGLDTN' A
#
# COMPACT_ATOMS: atom_id res chain seq x y z
N MET A 1 1.63 -16.84 -11.36
CA MET A 1 2.41 -15.60 -11.14
C MET A 1 2.07 -15.09 -9.75
N THR A 2 2.96 -15.25 -8.77
CA THR A 2 2.73 -14.80 -7.40
C THR A 2 2.92 -13.28 -7.36
N ARG A 3 1.82 -12.51 -7.30
CA ARG A 3 1.90 -11.09 -6.96
C ARG A 3 2.26 -11.00 -5.48
N SER A 4 3.34 -10.29 -5.16
CA SER A 4 3.70 -10.05 -3.76
C SER A 4 2.68 -9.09 -3.15
N SER A 5 2.00 -9.53 -2.10
CA SER A 5 1.05 -8.69 -1.35
C SER A 5 1.82 -7.83 -0.34
N VAL A 6 1.45 -6.55 -0.24
CA VAL A 6 2.09 -5.55 0.63
C VAL A 6 1.02 -4.90 1.50
N CYS A 7 1.24 -4.88 2.82
CA CYS A 7 0.39 -4.13 3.74
C CYS A 7 1.08 -2.83 4.18
N VAL A 8 0.40 -1.70 4.01
CA VAL A 8 0.86 -0.39 4.48
C VAL A 8 0.05 -0.01 5.71
N VAL A 9 0.72 0.13 6.85
CA VAL A 9 0.13 0.52 8.14
C VAL A 9 0.34 2.00 8.37
N GLY A 10 -0.76 2.75 8.48
CA GLY A 10 -0.82 4.20 8.50
C GLY A 10 -0.90 4.78 7.09
N LEU A 11 -2.00 5.46 6.76
CA LEU A 11 -2.30 6.10 5.47
C LEU A 11 -2.27 7.63 5.55
N GLY A 12 -1.48 8.16 6.48
CA GLY A 12 -1.17 9.58 6.52
C GLY A 12 -0.42 10.06 5.28
N TYR A 13 0.09 11.29 5.34
CA TYR A 13 0.78 11.96 4.24
C TYR A 13 1.89 11.14 3.56
N VAL A 14 2.56 10.25 4.30
CA VAL A 14 3.60 9.37 3.75
C VAL A 14 3.01 8.04 3.28
N GLY A 15 2.14 7.44 4.08
CA GLY A 15 1.63 6.09 3.84
C GLY A 15 0.75 5.98 2.60
N LEU A 16 -0.16 6.94 2.40
CA LEU A 16 -1.08 6.93 1.26
C LEU A 16 -0.38 7.06 -0.11
N PRO A 17 0.50 8.05 -0.35
CA PRO A 17 1.21 8.11 -1.63
C PRO A 17 2.17 6.92 -1.82
N THR A 18 2.74 6.38 -0.74
CA THR A 18 3.59 5.18 -0.83
C THR A 18 2.79 3.94 -1.24
N ALA A 19 1.62 3.72 -0.62
CA ALA A 19 0.71 2.65 -0.98
C ALA A 19 0.23 2.77 -2.44
N SER A 20 -0.11 3.98 -2.87
CA SER A 20 -0.50 4.28 -4.25
C SER A 20 0.61 3.95 -5.24
N MET A 21 1.84 4.40 -4.98
CA MET A 21 3.00 4.10 -5.83
C MET A 21 3.23 2.58 -5.98
N LEU A 22 3.12 1.83 -4.88
CA LEU A 22 3.28 0.38 -4.89
C LEU A 22 2.18 -0.30 -5.72
N ALA A 23 0.92 0.13 -5.57
CA ALA A 23 -0.19 -0.42 -6.35
C ALA A 23 -0.02 -0.16 -7.86
N THR A 24 0.40 1.05 -8.24
CA THR A 24 0.69 1.39 -9.65
C THR A 24 1.83 0.55 -10.25
N ARG A 25 2.76 0.06 -9.42
CA ARG A 25 3.85 -0.83 -9.85
C ARG A 25 3.44 -2.30 -9.94
N GLY A 26 2.16 -2.63 -9.70
CA GLY A 26 1.60 -3.97 -9.87
C GLY A 26 1.69 -4.86 -8.64
N PHE A 27 2.05 -4.30 -7.48
CA PHE A 27 1.92 -4.99 -6.20
C PHE A 27 0.45 -5.04 -5.77
N ASP A 28 0.10 -6.07 -5.01
CA ASP A 28 -1.22 -6.22 -4.41
C ASP A 28 -1.19 -5.53 -3.03
N VAL A 29 -1.77 -4.33 -2.92
CA VAL A 29 -1.56 -3.45 -1.77
C VAL A 29 -2.80 -3.35 -0.90
N TYR A 30 -2.63 -3.55 0.41
CA TYR A 30 -3.65 -3.38 1.42
C TYR A 30 -3.26 -2.24 2.37
N GLY A 31 -4.12 -1.23 2.49
CA GLY A 31 -3.93 -0.13 3.44
C GLY A 31 -4.68 -0.40 4.74
N LEU A 32 -4.02 -0.20 5.88
CA LEU A 32 -4.62 -0.22 7.21
C LEU A 32 -4.36 1.12 7.90
N ASP A 33 -5.41 1.79 8.33
CA ASP A 33 -5.34 2.96 9.21
C ASP A 33 -6.32 2.75 10.38
N THR A 34 -6.01 3.33 11.53
CA THR A 34 -6.81 3.23 12.76
C THR A 34 -7.51 4.54 13.12
N ASN A 35 -7.25 5.62 12.38
CA ASN A 35 -7.90 6.91 12.52
C ASN A 35 -9.24 6.96 11.78
#